data_AF-A0A9J6A8B8-F1
#
_entry.id   AF-A0A9J6A8B8-F1
#
_cell.length_a   1.000
_cell.length_b   1.000
_cell.length_c   1.000
_cell.angle_alpha   90.00
_cell.angle_beta   90.00
_cell.angle_gamma   90.00
#
_symmetry.space_group_name_H-M   'P 1'
#
loop_
_entity.id
_entity.type
_entity.pdbx_description
1 polymer ?
#
loop_
_entity_poly.entity_id
_entity_poly.type
_entity_poly.pdbx_seq_one_letter_code
_entity_poly.pdbx_strand_id
1 'polypeptide(L)'
;MEVTVMNPGTSDHSPLSLELDKQKAWVRGHKKDMNDIWRMLKRVKKNLKQLNIMEFKEVSNRVKDIRGQLHNLQESMRDPRAVAFNRQHEKELQIQLEKWSRIEESVMQQKSRVQCLKLGDANTTYFFANMKNMTQETLELEVNTFYKDLLGKAAQNIPSVSTTVMKNGNTLNRKQQIQLATKVTKEEVIIALQGINYMKAPRYDGFNAHFFKRAWLVVGEDIITTTLFQLNVAMTIVQ
;
A
#
# COMPACT_ATOMS: atom_id res chain seq x y z
N MET A 1 -8.23 6.87 -25.35
CA MET A 1 -8.20 6.52 -23.92
C MET A 1 -9.48 7.07 -23.30
N GLU A 2 -10.45 6.20 -23.04
CA GLU A 2 -11.74 6.60 -22.49
C GLU A 2 -11.72 6.35 -20.98
N VAL A 3 -12.01 7.39 -20.18
CA VAL A 3 -11.92 7.34 -18.71
C VAL A 3 -13.32 7.12 -18.15
N THR A 4 -13.64 5.87 -17.79
CA THR A 4 -14.92 5.51 -17.16
C THR A 4 -14.85 5.72 -15.63
N VAL A 5 -15.80 6.46 -15.07
CA VAL A 5 -15.96 6.69 -13.63
C VAL A 5 -16.82 5.58 -13.03
N MET A 6 -16.36 4.91 -11.97
CA MET A 6 -17.10 3.82 -11.31
C MET A 6 -18.06 4.32 -10.20
N ASN A 7 -19.07 3.50 -9.92
CA ASN A 7 -20.18 3.76 -8.99
C ASN A 7 -19.70 3.85 -7.51
N PRO A 8 -20.23 4.76 -6.66
CA PRO A 8 -19.71 5.10 -5.32
C PRO A 8 -19.69 3.95 -4.30
N GLY A 9 -20.49 2.90 -4.50
CA GLY A 9 -20.51 1.74 -3.58
C GLY A 9 -19.34 0.78 -3.73
N THR A 10 -18.36 1.06 -4.61
CA THR A 10 -17.33 0.07 -4.99
C THR A 10 -15.88 0.52 -4.86
N SER A 11 -15.59 1.81 -4.57
CA SER A 11 -14.18 2.27 -4.45
C SER A 11 -14.02 3.67 -3.86
N ASP A 12 -13.38 3.77 -2.69
CA ASP A 12 -13.01 5.06 -2.04
C ASP A 12 -11.60 5.54 -2.41
N HIS A 13 -10.95 4.90 -3.40
CA HIS A 13 -9.60 5.25 -3.84
C HIS A 13 -9.55 5.41 -5.35
N SER A 14 -9.05 6.58 -5.77
CA SER A 14 -8.57 7.02 -7.10
C SER A 14 -9.30 6.44 -8.34
N PRO A 15 -9.83 7.28 -9.26
CA PRO A 15 -10.45 6.83 -10.49
C PRO A 15 -9.33 6.41 -11.47
N LEU A 16 -8.73 5.25 -11.26
CA LEU A 16 -7.76 4.68 -12.17
C LEU A 16 -8.13 3.22 -12.41
N SER A 17 -9.01 3.01 -13.40
CA SER A 17 -8.82 1.87 -14.28
C SER A 17 -7.54 2.16 -15.07
N LEU A 18 -6.41 1.62 -14.60
CA LEU A 18 -5.24 1.47 -15.45
C LEU A 18 -5.60 0.42 -16.48
N GLU A 19 -6.02 0.84 -17.67
CA GLU A 19 -5.53 0.15 -18.86
C GLU A 19 -4.01 0.39 -18.89
N LEU A 20 -3.29 -0.37 -18.07
CA LEU A 20 -1.89 -0.66 -18.30
C LEU A 20 -1.83 -1.03 -19.78
N ASP A 21 -1.14 -0.23 -20.59
CA ASP A 21 -0.74 -0.64 -21.93
C ASP A 21 -0.03 -1.99 -21.75
N LYS A 22 -0.80 -3.07 -22.01
CA LYS A 22 -0.62 -4.41 -21.41
C LYS A 22 0.72 -5.04 -21.80
N GLN A 23 1.47 -4.40 -22.68
CA GLN A 23 2.58 -4.98 -23.41
C GLN A 23 3.94 -4.30 -23.18
N LYS A 24 4.02 -3.06 -22.65
CA LYS A 24 5.33 -2.35 -22.58
C LYS A 24 6.05 -2.41 -21.23
N ALA A 25 5.34 -2.41 -20.10
CA ALA A 25 5.98 -2.33 -18.78
C ALA A 25 6.19 -3.70 -18.09
N TRP A 26 5.34 -4.68 -18.40
CA TRP A 26 5.33 -6.00 -17.77
C TRP A 26 5.41 -7.09 -18.85
N VAL A 27 6.63 -7.38 -19.30
CA VAL A 27 6.87 -8.40 -20.33
C VAL A 27 6.71 -9.79 -19.70
N ARG A 28 5.79 -10.60 -20.25
CA ARG A 28 5.65 -12.03 -19.89
C ARG A 28 6.85 -12.79 -20.47
N GLY A 29 7.52 -13.58 -19.66
CA GLY A 29 8.74 -14.33 -20.05
C GLY A 29 8.96 -15.53 -19.12
N HIS A 30 9.69 -16.54 -19.60
CA HIS A 30 9.86 -17.82 -18.89
C HIS A 30 10.52 -17.70 -17.51
N LYS A 31 10.10 -18.61 -16.60
CA LYS A 31 10.57 -18.83 -15.21
C LYS A 31 11.26 -17.61 -14.58
N LYS A 32 10.46 -16.75 -13.97
CA LYS A 32 10.93 -15.59 -13.21
C LYS A 32 11.24 -15.99 -11.78
N ASP A 33 12.43 -15.64 -11.32
CA ASP A 33 12.75 -15.69 -9.89
C ASP A 33 12.21 -14.42 -9.17
N MET A 34 12.34 -14.36 -7.83
CA MET A 34 11.88 -13.18 -7.08
C MET A 34 12.64 -11.90 -7.47
N ASN A 35 13.89 -12.00 -7.95
CA ASN A 35 14.68 -10.86 -8.39
C ASN A 35 14.14 -10.29 -9.72
N ASP A 36 13.66 -11.13 -10.62
CA ASP A 36 12.99 -10.74 -11.86
C ASP A 36 11.71 -9.97 -11.57
N ILE A 37 10.86 -10.50 -10.69
CA ILE A 37 9.64 -9.82 -10.24
C ILE A 37 9.99 -8.45 -9.66
N TRP A 38 11.01 -8.37 -8.80
CA TRP A 38 11.44 -7.10 -8.21
C TRP A 38 11.95 -6.09 -9.26
N ARG A 39 12.74 -6.53 -10.24
CA ARG A 39 13.19 -5.68 -11.36
C ARG A 39 12.01 -5.20 -12.20
N MET A 40 11.01 -6.03 -12.43
CA MET A 40 9.79 -5.65 -13.13
C MET A 40 8.98 -4.62 -12.34
N LEU A 41 8.76 -4.83 -11.04
CA LEU A 41 8.10 -3.87 -10.17
C LEU A 41 8.82 -2.53 -10.16
N LYS A 42 10.16 -2.51 -10.14
CA LYS A 42 10.94 -1.28 -10.28
C LYS A 42 10.69 -0.54 -11.59
N ARG A 43 10.58 -1.24 -12.72
CA ARG A 43 10.26 -0.65 -14.03
C ARG A 43 8.85 -0.06 -14.03
N VAL A 44 7.86 -0.80 -13.54
CA VAL A 44 6.48 -0.31 -13.38
C VAL A 44 6.45 0.94 -12.50
N LYS A 45 7.16 0.93 -11.37
CA LYS A 45 7.26 2.08 -10.46
C LYS A 45 7.83 3.32 -11.14
N LYS A 46 8.84 3.18 -12.00
CA LYS A 46 9.41 4.30 -12.77
C LYS A 46 8.35 4.91 -13.70
N ASN A 47 7.64 4.07 -14.46
CA ASN A 47 6.61 4.52 -15.40
C ASN A 47 5.43 5.16 -14.67
N LEU A 48 4.97 4.57 -13.56
CA LEU A 48 3.90 5.14 -12.74
C LEU A 48 4.30 6.48 -12.10
N LYS A 49 5.56 6.65 -11.69
CA LYS A 49 6.04 7.95 -11.22
C LYS A 49 5.99 9.01 -12.31
N GLN A 50 6.39 8.68 -13.54
CA GLN A 50 6.31 9.60 -14.68
C GLN A 50 4.86 9.96 -14.99
N LEU A 51 3.97 8.97 -15.07
CA LEU A 51 2.53 9.20 -15.27
C LEU A 51 1.93 10.06 -14.16
N ASN A 52 2.31 9.83 -12.91
CA ASN A 52 1.85 10.63 -11.78
C ASN A 52 2.31 12.10 -11.89
N ILE A 53 3.53 12.34 -12.36
CA ILE A 53 4.06 13.69 -12.59
C ILE A 53 3.34 14.38 -13.75
N MET A 54 3.02 13.67 -14.83
CA MET A 54 2.38 14.27 -16.00
C MET A 54 0.90 14.58 -15.74
N GLU A 55 0.16 13.64 -15.15
CA GLU A 55 -1.30 13.74 -15.02
C GLU A 55 -1.74 14.42 -13.72
N PHE A 56 -0.98 14.23 -12.63
CA PHE A 56 -1.46 14.55 -11.28
C PHE A 56 -0.63 15.59 -10.53
N LYS A 57 0.46 16.11 -11.12
CA LYS A 57 1.26 17.18 -10.49
C LYS A 57 0.45 18.46 -10.28
N GLU A 58 -0.47 18.74 -11.19
CA GLU A 58 -1.26 19.97 -11.22
C GLU A 58 -2.71 19.77 -10.73
N VAL A 59 -3.02 18.68 -10.01
CA VAL A 59 -4.42 18.41 -9.53
C VAL A 59 -4.96 19.60 -8.74
N SER A 60 -4.18 20.17 -7.84
CA SER A 60 -4.60 21.32 -7.05
C SER A 60 -4.86 22.56 -7.90
N ASN A 61 -4.09 22.76 -8.97
CA ASN A 61 -4.33 23.85 -9.92
C ASN A 61 -5.58 23.59 -10.76
N ARG A 62 -5.80 22.34 -11.19
CA ARG A 62 -7.02 21.94 -11.91
C ARG A 62 -8.29 22.11 -11.08
N VAL A 63 -8.24 21.79 -9.78
CA VAL A 63 -9.35 22.04 -8.84
C VAL A 63 -9.59 23.55 -8.69
N LYS A 64 -8.53 24.36 -8.56
CA LYS A 64 -8.65 25.83 -8.49
C LYS A 64 -9.26 26.41 -9.77
N ASP A 65 -8.79 25.97 -10.94
CA ASP A 65 -9.28 26.45 -12.23
C ASP A 65 -10.76 26.13 -12.43
N ILE A 66 -11.20 24.91 -12.11
CA ILE A 66 -12.60 24.51 -12.20
C ILE A 66 -13.46 25.32 -11.22
N ARG A 67 -12.99 25.56 -9.99
CA ARG A 67 -13.69 26.45 -9.03
C ARG A 67 -13.83 27.88 -9.58
N GLY A 68 -12.79 28.41 -10.22
CA GLY A 68 -12.82 29.72 -10.85
C GLY A 68 -13.80 29.80 -12.02
N GLN A 69 -13.80 28.79 -12.90
CA GLN A 69 -14.75 28.70 -14.01
C GLN A 69 -16.20 28.61 -13.52
N LEU A 70 -16.46 27.80 -12.50
CA LEU A 70 -17.79 27.67 -11.90
C LEU A 70 -18.26 28.99 -11.28
N HIS A 71 -17.37 29.69 -10.57
CA HIS A 71 -17.66 31.00 -10.00
C HIS A 71 -18.04 32.03 -11.08
N ASN A 72 -17.22 32.14 -12.12
CA ASN A 72 -17.45 33.09 -13.22
C ASN A 72 -18.76 32.76 -13.97
N LEU A 73 -19.04 31.47 -14.18
CA LEU A 73 -20.29 31.03 -14.79
C LEU A 73 -21.48 31.42 -13.92
N GLN A 74 -21.42 31.17 -12.61
CA GLN A 74 -22.48 31.53 -11.67
C GLN A 74 -22.70 33.06 -11.58
N GLU A 75 -21.64 33.87 -11.70
CA GLU A 75 -21.75 35.33 -11.81
C GLU A 75 -22.45 35.74 -13.11
N SER A 76 -22.10 35.12 -14.24
CA SER A 76 -22.73 35.40 -15.54
C SER A 76 -24.21 34.99 -15.61
N MET A 77 -24.61 34.00 -14.79
CA MET A 77 -25.99 33.51 -14.68
C MET A 77 -26.91 34.41 -13.84
N ARG A 78 -26.38 35.48 -13.23
CA ARG A 78 -27.22 36.51 -12.59
C ARG A 78 -28.05 37.32 -13.60
N ASP A 79 -27.67 37.30 -14.88
CA ASP A 79 -28.48 37.86 -15.98
C ASP A 79 -29.54 36.85 -16.46
N PRO A 80 -30.85 37.16 -16.37
CA PRO A 80 -31.95 36.28 -16.78
C PRO A 80 -31.94 35.85 -18.26
N ARG A 81 -31.11 36.46 -19.12
CA ARG A 81 -31.10 36.21 -20.58
C ARG A 81 -30.25 35.00 -21.01
N ALA A 82 -29.45 34.40 -20.12
CA ALA A 82 -28.45 33.35 -20.47
C ALA A 82 -28.72 31.94 -19.87
N VAL A 83 -29.92 31.70 -19.35
CA VAL A 83 -30.17 30.69 -18.29
C VAL A 83 -30.11 29.22 -18.73
N ALA A 84 -30.49 28.87 -19.97
CA ALA A 84 -30.65 27.46 -20.36
C ALA A 84 -29.33 26.75 -20.73
N PHE A 85 -28.48 27.38 -21.56
CA PHE A 85 -27.18 26.80 -21.95
C PHE A 85 -26.20 26.74 -20.77
N ASN A 86 -26.24 27.74 -19.89
CA ASN A 86 -25.34 27.85 -18.76
C ASN A 86 -25.60 26.78 -17.67
N ARG A 87 -26.84 26.28 -17.54
CA ARG A 87 -27.18 25.26 -16.53
C ARG A 87 -26.58 23.89 -16.81
N GLN A 88 -26.48 23.50 -18.08
CA GLN A 88 -25.83 22.25 -18.47
C GLN A 88 -24.32 22.33 -18.28
N HIS A 89 -23.72 23.47 -18.65
CA HIS A 89 -22.29 23.72 -18.44
C HIS A 89 -21.94 23.77 -16.94
N GLU A 90 -22.79 24.37 -16.11
CA GLU A 90 -22.64 24.39 -14.65
C GLU A 90 -22.62 22.96 -14.09
N LYS A 91 -23.55 22.11 -14.53
CA LYS A 91 -23.62 20.71 -14.11
C LYS A 91 -22.36 19.92 -14.50
N GLU A 92 -21.84 20.14 -15.70
CA GLU A 92 -20.60 19.51 -16.16
C GLU A 92 -19.40 19.94 -15.32
N LEU A 93 -19.27 21.24 -15.03
CA LEU A 93 -18.21 21.77 -14.16
C LEU A 93 -18.33 21.23 -12.72
N GLN A 94 -19.55 21.08 -12.18
CA GLN A 94 -19.76 20.47 -10.86
C GLN A 94 -19.31 18.99 -10.83
N ILE A 95 -19.65 18.19 -11.84
CA ILE A 95 -19.21 16.79 -11.94
C ILE A 95 -17.68 16.71 -12.04
N GLN A 96 -17.06 17.57 -12.84
CA GLN A 96 -15.60 17.64 -12.92
C GLN A 96 -15.00 18.07 -11.58
N LEU A 97 -15.57 19.07 -10.91
CA LEU A 97 -15.08 19.55 -9.61
C LEU A 97 -15.13 18.44 -8.56
N GLU A 98 -16.23 17.69 -8.49
CA GLU A 98 -16.38 16.54 -7.60
C GLU A 98 -15.32 15.48 -7.89
N LYS A 99 -15.14 15.12 -9.17
CA LYS A 99 -14.12 14.16 -9.61
C LYS A 99 -12.71 14.60 -9.19
N TRP A 100 -12.31 15.83 -9.50
CA TRP A 100 -10.96 16.33 -9.23
C TRP A 100 -10.71 16.59 -7.75
N SER A 101 -11.73 17.04 -7.00
CA SER A 101 -11.63 17.20 -5.53
C SER A 101 -11.43 15.86 -4.83
N ARG A 102 -12.12 14.80 -5.28
CA ARG A 102 -11.91 13.43 -4.77
C ARG A 102 -10.50 12.92 -5.04
N ILE A 103 -9.95 13.21 -6.22
CA ILE A 103 -8.56 12.86 -6.56
C ILE A 103 -7.60 13.62 -5.64
N GLU A 104 -7.80 14.93 -5.46
CA GLU A 104 -6.99 15.78 -4.59
C GLU A 104 -6.96 15.27 -3.15
N GLU A 105 -8.14 14.96 -2.60
CA GLU A 105 -8.28 14.41 -1.25
C GLU A 105 -7.51 13.09 -1.11
N SER A 106 -7.65 12.18 -2.08
CA SER A 106 -6.93 10.90 -2.06
C SER A 106 -5.41 11.09 -2.07
N VAL A 107 -4.90 12.05 -2.86
CA VAL A 107 -3.47 12.42 -2.88
C VAL A 107 -3.03 12.98 -1.52
N MET A 108 -3.84 13.85 -0.90
CA MET A 108 -3.55 14.42 0.42
C MET A 108 -3.56 13.36 1.51
N GLN A 109 -4.52 12.45 1.52
CA GLN A 109 -4.57 11.32 2.47
C GLN A 109 -3.32 10.44 2.36
N GLN A 110 -2.88 10.11 1.14
CA GLN A 110 -1.64 9.35 0.93
C GLN A 110 -0.41 10.11 1.44
N LYS A 111 -0.30 11.40 1.13
CA LYS A 111 0.79 12.26 1.63
C LYS A 111 0.79 12.34 3.15
N SER A 112 -0.38 12.49 3.77
CA SER A 112 -0.55 12.51 5.23
C SER A 112 -0.13 11.19 5.86
N ARG A 113 -0.47 10.03 5.29
CA ARG A 113 -0.01 8.73 5.80
C ARG A 113 1.49 8.55 5.65
N VAL A 114 2.07 8.95 4.53
CA VAL A 114 3.53 8.96 4.35
C VAL A 114 4.19 9.91 5.33
N GLN A 115 3.60 11.07 5.59
CA GLN A 115 4.09 12.03 6.58
C GLN A 115 3.95 11.49 8.01
N CYS A 116 2.85 10.84 8.35
CA CYS A 116 2.63 10.17 9.62
C CYS A 116 3.65 9.04 9.84
N LEU A 117 3.92 8.22 8.82
CA LEU A 117 5.00 7.23 8.87
C LEU A 117 6.36 7.91 9.03
N LYS A 118 6.65 8.97 8.27
CA LYS A 118 7.91 9.71 8.36
C LYS A 118 8.10 10.43 9.69
N LEU A 119 7.05 10.93 10.31
CA LEU A 119 7.09 11.66 11.58
C LEU A 119 7.03 10.71 12.78
N GLY A 120 6.28 9.62 12.67
CA GLY A 120 6.24 8.56 13.68
C GLY A 120 7.53 7.72 13.70
N ASP A 121 8.17 7.57 12.54
CA ASP A 121 9.51 6.98 12.38
C ASP A 121 10.61 8.06 12.25
N ALA A 122 10.23 9.34 12.39
CA ALA A 122 11.23 10.39 12.56
C ALA A 122 11.80 10.17 13.94
N ASN A 123 12.92 9.47 13.98
CA ASN A 123 14.02 9.83 14.85
C ASN A 123 14.22 11.35 14.70
N THR A 124 13.48 12.13 15.48
CA THR A 124 13.36 13.57 15.30
C THR A 124 14.74 14.21 15.42
N THR A 125 14.98 15.33 14.74
CA THR A 125 16.22 16.10 14.94
C THR A 125 16.41 16.46 16.41
N TYR A 126 15.30 16.64 17.15
CA TYR A 126 15.28 16.77 18.60
C TYR A 126 15.77 15.50 19.30
N PHE A 127 15.24 14.31 18.96
CA PHE A 127 15.75 13.04 19.48
C PHE A 127 17.25 12.88 19.20
N PHE A 128 17.73 13.13 17.98
CA PHE A 128 19.16 13.04 17.67
C PHE A 128 20.01 14.12 18.34
N ALA A 129 19.49 15.34 18.53
CA ALA A 129 20.17 16.40 19.27
C ALA A 129 20.26 16.06 20.76
N ASN A 130 19.19 15.52 21.34
CA ASN A 130 19.16 15.02 22.70
C ASN A 130 20.14 13.84 22.86
N MET A 131 20.13 12.89 21.93
CA MET A 131 21.08 11.75 21.89
C MET A 131 22.53 12.22 21.72
N LYS A 132 22.80 13.26 20.92
CA LYS A 132 24.16 13.83 20.75
C LYS A 132 24.65 14.58 21.98
N ASN A 133 23.75 15.12 22.79
CA ASN A 133 24.06 15.82 24.04
C ASN A 133 24.18 14.86 25.23
N MET A 134 23.72 13.62 25.08
CA MET A 134 23.93 12.54 26.04
C MET A 134 25.33 11.94 25.84
N THR A 135 26.07 11.76 26.92
CA THR A 135 27.31 10.98 26.91
C THR A 135 26.99 9.52 26.58
N GLN A 136 27.97 8.78 26.07
CA GLN A 136 27.79 7.35 25.76
C GLN A 136 27.26 6.56 26.98
N GLU A 137 27.74 6.89 28.18
CA GLU A 137 27.27 6.27 29.42
C GLU A 137 25.80 6.58 29.74
N THR A 138 25.35 7.82 29.55
CA THR A 138 23.94 8.20 29.82
C THR A 138 22.99 7.57 28.81
N LEU A 139 23.39 7.47 27.55
CA LEU A 139 22.66 6.74 26.51
C LEU A 139 22.51 5.26 26.85
N GLU A 140 23.62 4.59 27.18
CA GLU A 140 23.61 3.17 27.52
C GLU A 140 22.70 2.90 28.72
N LEU A 141 22.71 3.79 29.72
CA LEU A 141 21.89 3.65 30.93
C LEU A 141 20.41 3.83 30.63
N GLU A 142 20.02 4.84 29.85
CA GLU A 142 18.63 5.13 29.53
C GLU A 142 18.02 4.10 28.57
N VAL A 143 18.78 3.67 27.56
CA VAL A 143 18.38 2.58 26.65
C VAL A 143 18.23 1.27 27.42
N ASN A 144 19.21 0.92 28.26
CA ASN A 144 19.11 -0.29 29.08
C ASN A 144 17.94 -0.24 30.06
N THR A 145 17.67 0.92 30.67
CA THR A 145 16.54 1.08 31.60
C THR A 145 15.22 0.90 30.87
N PHE A 146 15.03 1.59 29.75
CA PHE A 146 13.83 1.49 28.93
C PHE A 146 13.56 0.05 28.46
N TYR A 147 14.57 -0.63 27.90
CA TYR A 147 14.38 -2.00 27.42
C TYR A 147 14.25 -3.02 28.56
N LYS A 148 14.87 -2.79 29.73
CA LYS A 148 14.65 -3.64 30.92
C LYS A 148 13.23 -3.48 31.47
N ASP A 149 12.65 -2.28 31.42
CA ASP A 149 11.27 -2.07 31.85
C ASP A 149 10.28 -2.65 30.83
N LEU A 150 10.55 -2.50 29.53
CA LEU A 150 9.72 -3.02 28.45
C LEU A 150 9.73 -4.55 28.36
N LEU A 151 10.91 -5.17 28.41
CA LEU A 151 11.09 -6.62 28.31
C LEU A 151 10.91 -7.32 29.67
N GLY A 152 10.84 -6.54 30.74
CA GLY A 152 10.79 -7.03 32.11
C GLY A 152 12.18 -7.38 32.67
N LYS A 153 12.21 -7.64 33.99
CA LYS A 153 13.44 -8.05 34.68
C LYS A 153 13.80 -9.48 34.29
N ALA A 154 15.08 -9.74 34.09
CA ALA A 154 15.59 -11.11 33.96
C ALA A 154 15.10 -11.93 35.15
N ALA A 155 14.36 -13.00 34.90
CA ALA A 155 13.91 -13.89 35.96
C ALA A 155 15.14 -14.51 36.62
N GLN A 156 15.30 -14.32 37.95
CA GLN A 156 16.41 -14.91 38.71
C GLN A 156 16.42 -16.44 38.60
N ASN A 157 15.23 -17.02 38.40
CA ASN A 157 15.04 -18.38 37.97
C ASN A 157 14.04 -18.36 36.82
N ILE A 158 14.48 -18.72 35.62
CA ILE A 158 13.55 -19.19 34.58
C ILE A 158 13.22 -20.62 35.02
N PRO A 159 12.02 -20.91 35.55
CA PRO A 159 11.67 -22.28 35.91
C PRO A 159 11.88 -23.14 34.67
N SER A 160 12.68 -24.19 34.81
CA SER A 160 12.91 -25.15 33.72
C SER A 160 11.58 -25.50 33.10
N VAL A 161 11.49 -25.44 31.77
CA VAL A 161 10.24 -25.69 31.03
C VAL A 161 9.67 -27.00 31.55
N SER A 162 8.54 -26.92 32.24
CA SER A 162 7.93 -28.11 32.83
C SER A 162 7.56 -29.05 31.69
N THR A 163 8.31 -30.14 31.56
CA THR A 163 8.06 -31.17 30.56
C THR A 163 6.64 -31.74 30.70
N THR A 164 6.07 -31.68 31.90
CA THR A 164 4.69 -32.07 32.20
C THR A 164 3.69 -31.10 31.57
N VAL A 165 3.92 -29.78 31.69
CA VAL A 165 3.07 -28.76 31.05
C VAL A 165 3.19 -28.80 29.53
N MET A 166 4.40 -28.99 28.99
CA MET A 166 4.59 -29.18 27.54
C MET A 166 3.89 -30.43 27.00
N LYS A 167 3.97 -31.55 27.72
CA LYS A 167 3.29 -32.81 27.33
C LYS A 167 1.77 -32.72 27.44
N ASN A 168 1.26 -31.90 28.35
CA ASN A 168 -0.18 -31.67 28.55
C ASN A 168 -0.73 -30.55 27.64
N GLY A 169 0.12 -29.84 26.92
CA GLY A 169 -0.28 -28.85 25.93
C GLY A 169 -0.87 -29.52 24.68
N ASN A 170 -1.64 -28.75 23.90
CA ASN A 170 -2.18 -29.24 22.64
C ASN A 170 -1.05 -29.61 21.67
N THR A 171 -0.85 -30.91 21.45
CA THR A 171 0.07 -31.41 20.42
C THR A 171 -0.66 -31.63 19.11
N LEU A 172 -0.01 -31.27 18.00
CA LEU A 172 -0.53 -31.56 16.67
C LEU A 172 -0.64 -33.07 16.48
N ASN A 173 -1.83 -33.53 16.11
CA ASN A 173 -2.01 -34.93 15.72
C ASN A 173 -1.34 -35.20 14.37
N ARG A 174 -1.15 -36.48 14.02
CA ARG A 174 -0.48 -36.88 12.78
C ARG A 174 -1.12 -36.27 11.53
N LYS A 175 -2.45 -36.13 11.51
CA LYS A 175 -3.19 -35.51 10.41
C LYS A 175 -2.85 -34.04 10.27
N GLN A 176 -2.81 -33.28 11.36
CA GLN A 176 -2.43 -31.86 11.37
C GLN A 176 -0.97 -31.65 10.97
N GLN A 177 -0.06 -32.52 11.43
CA GLN A 177 1.35 -32.47 11.02
C GLN A 177 1.51 -32.66 9.52
N ILE A 178 0.81 -33.64 8.95
CA ILE A 178 0.82 -33.89 7.50
C ILE A 178 0.22 -32.69 6.77
N GLN A 179 -0.88 -32.10 7.26
CA GLN A 179 -1.48 -30.90 6.68
C GLN A 179 -0.55 -29.69 6.68
N LEU A 180 0.25 -29.48 7.74
CA LEU A 180 1.22 -28.37 7.77
C LEU A 180 2.41 -28.59 6.82
N ALA A 181 2.66 -29.84 6.44
CA ALA A 181 3.72 -30.23 5.53
C ALA A 181 3.27 -30.34 4.06
N THR A 182 2.00 -30.06 3.75
CA THR A 182 1.51 -30.06 2.37
C THR A 182 2.01 -28.86 1.59
N LYS A 183 2.20 -29.04 0.29
CA LYS A 183 2.59 -27.95 -0.62
C LYS A 183 1.56 -26.83 -0.64
N VAL A 184 2.06 -25.60 -0.62
CA VAL A 184 1.25 -24.39 -0.81
C VAL A 184 0.65 -24.42 -2.20
N THR A 185 -0.62 -24.04 -2.28
CA THR A 185 -1.46 -24.04 -3.48
C THR A 185 -1.65 -22.64 -4.06
N LYS A 186 -2.11 -22.56 -5.33
CA LYS A 186 -2.42 -21.29 -5.99
C LYS A 186 -3.55 -20.55 -5.27
N GLU A 187 -4.53 -21.29 -4.80
CA GLU A 187 -5.71 -20.82 -4.08
C GLU A 187 -5.31 -20.16 -2.77
N GLU A 188 -4.39 -20.75 -2.01
CA GLU A 188 -3.87 -20.17 -0.77
C GLU A 188 -3.15 -18.84 -1.02
N VAL A 189 -2.37 -18.73 -2.11
CA VAL A 189 -1.72 -17.45 -2.48
C VAL A 189 -2.76 -16.38 -2.79
N ILE A 190 -3.84 -16.74 -3.49
CA ILE A 190 -4.93 -15.81 -3.83
C ILE A 190 -5.69 -15.38 -2.58
N ILE A 191 -6.07 -16.33 -1.71
CA ILE A 191 -6.77 -16.07 -0.45
C ILE A 191 -5.91 -15.19 0.45
N ALA A 192 -4.61 -15.50 0.56
CA ALA A 192 -3.67 -14.69 1.33
C ALA A 192 -3.62 -13.25 0.82
N LEU A 193 -3.54 -13.03 -0.50
CA LEU A 193 -3.59 -11.69 -1.08
C LEU A 193 -4.92 -10.98 -0.78
N GLN A 194 -6.04 -11.68 -0.92
CA GLN A 194 -7.39 -11.13 -0.64
C GLN A 194 -7.54 -10.69 0.82
N GLY A 195 -6.98 -11.44 1.76
CA GLY A 195 -6.97 -11.10 3.19
C GLY A 195 -6.14 -9.87 3.56
N ILE A 196 -5.26 -9.37 2.68
CA ILE A 196 -4.47 -8.16 2.96
C ILE A 196 -5.32 -6.91 2.76
N ASN A 197 -5.45 -6.08 3.80
CA ASN A 197 -6.12 -4.78 3.68
C ASN A 197 -5.46 -3.92 2.58
N TYR A 198 -6.27 -3.34 1.69
CA TYR A 198 -5.84 -2.46 0.59
C TYR A 198 -4.87 -1.36 1.04
N MET A 199 -5.09 -0.86 2.25
CA MET A 199 -4.39 0.26 2.87
C MET A 199 -3.17 -0.15 3.70
N LYS A 200 -2.78 -1.43 3.71
CA LYS A 200 -1.56 -1.85 4.42
C LYS A 200 -0.34 -1.14 3.83
N ALA A 201 0.61 -0.77 4.69
CA ALA A 201 1.80 -0.03 4.28
C ALA A 201 2.57 -0.79 3.18
N PRO A 202 3.09 -0.07 2.17
CA PRO A 202 3.87 -0.69 1.11
C PRO A 202 5.16 -1.30 1.67
N ARG A 203 5.62 -2.39 1.05
CA ARG A 203 6.92 -2.98 1.36
C ARG A 203 8.04 -2.23 0.63
N TYR A 204 9.26 -2.76 0.68
CA TYR A 204 10.43 -2.20 -0.01
C TYR A 204 10.26 -2.04 -1.53
N ASP A 205 9.28 -2.73 -2.14
CA ASP A 205 8.88 -2.54 -3.53
C ASP A 205 8.21 -1.16 -3.78
N GLY A 206 7.59 -0.57 -2.76
CA GLY A 206 6.82 0.66 -2.82
C GLY A 206 5.40 0.50 -3.37
N PHE A 207 4.85 -0.71 -3.38
CA PHE A 207 3.46 -1.00 -3.75
C PHE A 207 2.67 -1.49 -2.53
N ASN A 208 1.45 -1.01 -2.39
CA ASN A 208 0.51 -1.52 -1.39
C ASN A 208 -0.32 -2.68 -1.98
N ALA A 209 -1.13 -3.33 -1.13
CA ALA A 209 -1.99 -4.43 -1.57
C ALA A 209 -2.99 -4.03 -2.66
N HIS A 210 -3.38 -2.76 -2.72
CA HIS A 210 -4.28 -2.24 -3.75
C HIS A 210 -3.71 -2.40 -5.17
N PHE A 211 -2.42 -2.11 -5.38
CA PHE A 211 -1.77 -2.35 -6.67
C PHE A 211 -1.89 -3.82 -7.09
N PHE A 212 -1.50 -4.75 -6.21
CA PHE A 212 -1.50 -6.18 -6.54
C PHE A 212 -2.90 -6.72 -6.82
N LYS A 213 -3.90 -6.28 -6.06
CA LYS A 213 -5.30 -6.68 -6.27
C LYS A 213 -5.88 -6.13 -7.58
N ARG A 214 -5.59 -4.88 -7.93
CA ARG A 214 -6.08 -4.26 -9.17
C ARG A 214 -5.34 -4.74 -10.42
N ALA A 215 -4.02 -4.89 -10.33
CA ALA A 215 -3.18 -5.30 -11.45
C ALA A 215 -3.06 -6.83 -11.57
N TRP A 216 -3.84 -7.60 -10.81
CA TRP A 216 -3.68 -9.06 -10.69
C TRP A 216 -3.77 -9.79 -12.03
N LEU A 217 -4.63 -9.34 -12.94
CA LEU A 217 -4.73 -9.90 -14.30
C LEU A 217 -3.43 -9.76 -15.12
N VAL A 218 -2.57 -8.81 -14.75
CA VAL A 218 -1.30 -8.52 -15.42
C VAL A 218 -0.15 -9.21 -14.68
N VAL A 219 -0.05 -9.04 -13.36
CA VAL A 219 1.10 -9.48 -12.56
C VAL A 219 0.90 -10.82 -11.86
N GLY A 220 -0.34 -11.28 -11.73
CA GLY A 220 -0.72 -12.36 -10.82
C GLY A 220 -0.11 -13.70 -11.16
N GLU A 221 -0.10 -14.10 -12.43
CA GLU A 221 0.45 -15.40 -12.83
C GLU A 221 1.94 -15.52 -12.54
N ASP A 222 2.70 -14.45 -12.82
CA ASP A 222 4.13 -14.38 -12.53
C ASP A 222 4.38 -14.45 -11.01
N ILE A 223 3.62 -13.68 -10.22
CA ILE A 223 3.74 -13.67 -8.74
C ILE A 223 3.40 -15.03 -8.15
N ILE A 224 2.32 -15.67 -8.61
CA ILE A 224 1.88 -16.99 -8.15
C ILE A 224 2.97 -18.03 -8.45
N THR A 225 3.45 -18.06 -9.70
CA THR A 225 4.46 -19.03 -10.14
C THR A 225 5.73 -18.92 -9.32
N THR A 226 6.25 -17.69 -9.16
CA THR A 226 7.48 -17.45 -8.39
C THR A 226 7.28 -17.74 -6.90
N THR A 227 6.14 -17.37 -6.32
CA THR A 227 5.85 -17.60 -4.90
C THR A 227 5.73 -19.09 -4.59
N LEU A 228 5.02 -19.85 -5.43
CA LEU A 228 4.88 -21.30 -5.25
C LEU A 228 6.22 -22.01 -5.42
N PHE A 229 7.04 -21.59 -6.38
CA PHE A 229 8.39 -22.10 -6.53
C PHE A 229 9.21 -21.87 -5.26
N GLN A 230 9.24 -20.63 -4.74
CA GLN A 230 10.02 -20.28 -3.55
C GLN A 230 9.56 -21.05 -2.30
N LEU A 231 8.25 -21.09 -2.02
CA LEU A 231 7.70 -21.68 -0.79
C LEU A 231 7.77 -23.21 -0.81
N ASN A 232 7.48 -23.84 -1.95
CA ASN A 232 7.46 -25.31 -2.03
C ASN A 232 8.87 -25.90 -2.19
N VAL A 233 9.83 -25.17 -2.79
CA VAL A 233 11.24 -25.59 -2.80
C VAL A 233 11.81 -25.54 -1.39
N ALA A 234 11.53 -24.48 -0.62
CA ALA A 234 11.96 -24.39 0.77
C ALA A 234 11.43 -25.53 1.65
N MET A 235 10.17 -25.95 1.46
CA MET A 235 9.62 -27.10 2.19
C MET A 235 10.25 -28.44 1.81
N THR A 236 10.78 -28.58 0.60
CA THR A 236 11.44 -29.83 0.16
C THR A 236 12.83 -30.00 0.80
N ILE A 237 13.44 -28.91 1.28
CA ILE A 237 14.77 -28.93 1.94
C ILE A 237 14.65 -29.22 3.45
N VAL A 238 13.46 -29.06 4.04
CA VAL A 238 13.20 -29.19 5.48
C VAL A 238 12.59 -30.56 5.84
N GLN A 239 12.20 -31.37 4.84
CA GLN A 239 11.73 -32.75 5.00
C GLN A 239 12.88 -33.75 4.83
#